data_AF-A0A956EKA9-F1
#
_entry.id   AF-A0A956EKA9-F1
#
_cell.length_a   1.000
_cell.length_b   1.000
_cell.length_c   1.000
_cell.angle_alpha   90.00
_cell.angle_beta   90.00
_cell.angle_gamma   90.00
#
_symmetry.space_group_name_H-M   'P 1'
#
loop_
_entity.id
_entity.type
_entity.pdbx_description
1 polymer ?
#
loop_
_entity_poly.entity_id
_entity_poly.type
_entity_poly.pdbx_seq_one_letter_code
_entity_poly.pdbx_strand_id
1 'polypeptide(L)'
;MNITSYKLLDRFLCKVDNVSPGAVIARGEGPTRAAAEEDALSNARRRLQLTRVIADTRSSLEELQEQAPEELRAGVAALRDKLAEVETDPP
;
A
#
# COMPACT_ATOMS: atom_id res chain seq x y z
N MET A 1 -6.25 -5.45 14.78
CA MET A 1 -5.81 -4.12 14.34
C MET A 1 -5.70 -3.31 15.61
N ASN A 2 -4.48 -2.96 16.00
CA ASN A 2 -4.24 -2.35 17.31
C ASN A 2 -3.95 -0.86 17.11
N ILE A 3 -4.53 -0.02 17.97
CA ILE A 3 -4.29 1.42 17.97
C ILE A 3 -3.53 1.74 19.25
N THR A 4 -2.33 2.29 19.10
CA THR A 4 -1.54 2.80 20.23
C THR A 4 -1.47 4.31 20.12
N SER A 5 -1.99 5.01 21.12
CA SER A 5 -1.96 6.46 21.22
C SER A 5 -1.09 6.91 22.40
N TYR A 6 -0.18 7.86 22.15
CA TYR A 6 0.67 8.44 23.18
C TYR A 6 0.80 9.95 23.01
N LYS A 7 0.91 10.66 24.13
CA LYS A 7 1.08 12.11 24.16
C LYS A 7 2.56 12.45 23.99
N LEU A 8 2.86 13.30 23.03
CA LEU A 8 4.19 13.84 22.78
C LEU A 8 4.10 15.37 22.80
N LEU A 9 4.63 16.00 23.86
CA LEU A 9 4.54 17.44 24.11
C LEU A 9 3.07 17.92 24.07
N ASP A 10 2.74 18.81 23.13
CA ASP A 10 1.39 19.39 22.97
C ASP A 10 0.51 18.65 21.95
N ARG A 11 0.94 17.46 21.48
CA ARG A 11 0.23 16.68 20.47
C ARG A 11 0.07 15.22 20.89
N PHE A 12 -0.94 14.58 20.32
CA PHE A 12 -1.16 13.14 20.41
C PHE A 12 -0.69 12.50 19.11
N LEU A 13 0.16 11.48 19.22
CA LEU A 13 0.51 10.60 18.12
C LEU A 13 -0.27 9.29 18.28
N CYS A 14 -0.84 8.83 17.18
CA CYS A 14 -1.52 7.56 17.08
C CYS A 14 -0.84 6.69 16.02
N LYS A 15 -0.65 5.43 16.37
CA LYS A 15 -0.10 4.41 15.48
C LYS A 15 -1.13 3.31 15.32
N VAL A 16 -1.43 2.98 14.06
CA VAL A 16 -2.33 1.89 13.70
C VAL A 16 -1.49 0.74 13.16
N ASP A 17 -1.51 -0.37 13.88
CA ASP A 17 -0.76 -1.58 13.57
C ASP A 17 -1.66 -2.67 12.97
N ASN A 18 -1.14 -3.36 11.95
CA ASN A 18 -1.75 -4.56 11.42
C ASN A 18 -1.71 -5.71 12.45
N VAL A 19 -2.49 -6.77 12.24
CA VAL A 19 -2.55 -7.95 13.12
C VAL A 19 -1.18 -8.63 13.29
N SER A 20 -0.27 -8.47 12.32
CA SER A 20 1.13 -8.90 12.45
C SER A 20 1.99 -7.81 13.12
N PRO A 21 2.74 -8.13 14.18
CA PRO A 21 3.67 -7.19 14.82
C PRO A 21 4.66 -6.60 13.81
N GLY A 22 4.85 -5.28 13.83
CA GLY A 22 5.84 -4.57 13.00
C GLY A 22 5.31 -3.92 11.72
N ALA A 23 4.12 -4.31 11.24
CA ALA A 23 3.52 -3.70 10.05
C ALA A 23 2.64 -2.49 10.43
N VAL A 24 3.22 -1.29 10.34
CA VAL A 24 2.52 -0.03 10.59
C VAL A 24 1.67 0.33 9.37
N ILE A 25 0.35 0.33 9.53
CA ILE A 25 -0.57 0.68 8.45
C ILE A 25 -0.56 2.19 8.25
N ALA A 26 -0.75 2.95 9.32
CA ALA A 26 -0.75 4.41 9.30
C ALA A 26 -0.37 5.00 10.66
N ARG A 27 0.03 6.27 10.62
CA ARG A 27 0.16 7.13 11.79
C ARG A 27 -0.80 8.30 11.62
N GLY A 28 -1.29 8.82 12.73
CA GLY A 28 -2.07 10.05 12.76
C GLY A 28 -1.66 10.92 13.93
N GLU A 29 -1.91 12.22 13.81
CA GLU A 29 -1.57 13.19 14.84
C GLU A 29 -2.70 14.18 15.09
N GLY A 30 -2.77 14.74 16.29
CA GLY A 30 -3.81 15.70 16.62
C GLY A 30 -3.60 16.40 17.97
N PRO A 31 -4.28 17.53 18.20
CA PRO A 31 -4.24 18.24 19.48
C PRO A 31 -4.97 17.47 20.60
N THR A 32 -5.83 16.51 20.23
CA THR A 32 -6.53 15.61 21.15
C THR A 32 -6.32 14.16 20.71
N ARG A 33 -6.46 13.25 21.66
CA ARG A 33 -6.41 11.80 21.38
C ARG A 33 -7.42 11.39 20.30
N ALA A 34 -8.66 11.88 20.40
CA ALA A 34 -9.72 11.57 19.44
C ALA A 34 -9.36 12.04 18.02
N ALA A 35 -8.84 13.25 17.87
CA ALA A 35 -8.41 13.77 16.57
C ALA A 35 -7.27 12.95 15.97
N ALA A 36 -6.29 12.55 16.80
CA ALA A 36 -5.18 11.73 16.35
C ALA A 36 -5.61 10.30 15.95
N GLU A 37 -6.57 9.71 16.67
CA GLU A 37 -7.12 8.39 16.34
C GLU A 37 -7.94 8.42 15.04
N GLU A 38 -8.76 9.46 14.84
CA GLU A 38 -9.54 9.64 13.62
C GLU A 38 -8.66 9.85 12.39
N ASP A 39 -7.62 10.69 12.50
CA ASP A 39 -6.65 10.90 11.43
C ASP A 39 -5.89 9.60 11.09
N ALA A 40 -5.45 8.86 12.11
CA ALA A 40 -4.75 7.59 11.90
C ALA A 40 -5.65 6.54 11.23
N LEU A 41 -6.92 6.46 11.61
CA LEU A 41 -7.90 5.55 11.02
C LEU A 41 -8.26 5.93 9.58
N SER A 42 -8.43 7.22 9.30
CA SER A 42 -8.68 7.72 7.95
C SER A 42 -7.53 7.36 7.00
N ASN A 43 -6.30 7.64 7.44
CA ASN A 43 -5.09 7.28 6.70
C ASN A 43 -4.93 5.77 6.51
N ALA A 44 -5.26 4.97 7.53
CA ALA A 44 -5.23 3.52 7.43
C ALA A 44 -6.25 3.00 6.40
N ARG A 45 -7.49 3.51 6.41
CA ARG A 45 -8.53 3.13 5.45
C ARG A 45 -8.13 3.46 4.02
N ARG A 46 -7.62 4.68 3.78
CA ARG A 46 -7.14 5.09 2.46
C ARG A 46 -6.03 4.18 1.94
N ARG A 47 -5.04 3.86 2.78
CA ARG A 47 -3.93 2.98 2.41
C ARG A 47 -4.40 1.56 2.10
N LEU A 48 -5.29 1.01 2.92
CA LEU A 48 -5.85 -0.33 2.69
C LEU A 48 -6.70 -0.40 1.41
N GLN A 49 -7.47 0.65 1.10
CA GLN A 49 -8.19 0.76 -0.17
C GLN A 49 -7.24 0.79 -1.36
N LEU A 50 -6.16 1.57 -1.31
CA LEU A 50 -5.15 1.60 -2.37
C LEU A 50 -4.47 0.25 -2.57
N THR A 51 -4.07 -0.42 -1.48
CA THR A 51 -3.47 -1.76 -1.57
C THR A 51 -4.41 -2.77 -2.19
N ARG A 52 -5.72 -2.73 -1.85
CA ARG A 52 -6.73 -3.59 -2.45
C ARG A 52 -6.91 -3.30 -3.94
N VAL A 53 -7.07 -2.04 -4.32
CA VAL A 53 -7.24 -1.63 -5.72
C VAL A 53 -6.04 -2.04 -6.56
N ILE A 54 -4.82 -1.89 -6.05
CA ILE A 54 -3.60 -2.31 -6.77
C ILE A 54 -3.57 -3.83 -6.96
N ALA A 55 -3.96 -4.62 -5.95
CA ALA A 55 -4.03 -6.07 -6.05
C ALA A 55 -5.11 -6.52 -7.05
N ASP A 56 -6.30 -5.94 -6.97
CA ASP A 56 -7.41 -6.25 -7.87
C ASP A 56 -7.07 -5.87 -9.31
N THR A 57 -6.50 -4.68 -9.54
CA THR A 57 -6.07 -4.22 -10.86
C THR A 57 -5.00 -5.15 -11.44
N ARG A 58 -4.07 -5.64 -10.61
CA ARG A 58 -3.05 -6.60 -11.04
C ARG A 58 -3.68 -7.91 -11.51
N SER A 59 -4.60 -8.48 -10.73
CA SER A 59 -5.30 -9.71 -11.15
C SER A 59 -6.10 -9.49 -12.43
N SER A 60 -6.82 -8.37 -12.57
CA SER A 60 -7.53 -8.07 -13.81
C SER A 60 -6.59 -7.88 -15.01
N LEU A 61 -5.39 -7.33 -14.81
CA LEU A 61 -4.39 -7.21 -15.88
C LEU A 61 -3.80 -8.58 -16.27
N GLU A 62 -3.59 -9.47 -15.31
CA GLU A 62 -3.16 -10.85 -15.56
C GLU A 62 -4.21 -11.62 -16.37
N GLU A 63 -5.49 -11.50 -15.99
CA GLU A 63 -6.62 -12.10 -16.73
C GLU A 63 -6.73 -11.55 -18.17
N LEU A 64 -6.60 -10.24 -18.35
CA LEU A 64 -6.60 -9.62 -19.68
C LEU A 64 -5.39 -10.04 -20.51
N GLN A 65 -4.21 -10.19 -19.89
CA GLN A 65 -3.02 -10.73 -20.55
C GLN A 65 -3.26 -12.18 -20.99
N GLU A 66 -3.94 -12.98 -20.17
CA GLU A 66 -4.25 -14.38 -20.47
C GLU A 66 -5.40 -14.57 -21.48
N GLN A 67 -6.14 -13.51 -21.79
CA GLN A 67 -7.15 -13.48 -22.87
C GLN A 67 -6.63 -12.81 -24.15
N ALA A 68 -5.49 -12.11 -24.07
CA ALA A 68 -4.92 -11.40 -25.21
C ALA A 68 -4.46 -12.36 -26.33
N PRO A 69 -4.38 -11.90 -27.59
CA PRO A 69 -3.73 -12.64 -28.67
C PRO A 69 -2.26 -12.95 -28.35
N GLU A 70 -1.74 -14.05 -28.90
CA GLU A 70 -0.37 -14.55 -28.62
C GLU A 70 0.71 -13.48 -28.87
N GLU A 71 0.57 -12.70 -29.94
CA GLU A 71 1.49 -11.60 -30.30
C GLU A 71 1.59 -10.54 -29.20
N LEU A 72 0.47 -10.18 -28.58
CA LEU A 72 0.43 -9.19 -27.50
C LEU A 72 1.02 -9.77 -26.21
N ARG A 73 0.79 -11.06 -25.92
CA ARG A 73 1.39 -11.74 -24.76
C ARG A 73 2.91 -11.80 -24.87
N ALA A 74 3.42 -12.16 -26.04
CA ALA A 74 4.85 -12.18 -26.32
C ALA A 74 5.48 -10.79 -26.16
N GLY A 75 4.79 -9.74 -26.62
CA GLY A 75 5.21 -8.35 -26.41
C GLY A 75 5.28 -7.94 -24.93
N VAL A 76 4.27 -8.31 -24.12
CA VAL A 76 4.26 -8.02 -22.67
C VAL A 76 5.36 -8.79 -21.94
N ALA A 77 5.62 -10.05 -22.31
CA ALA A 77 6.73 -10.83 -21.74
C ALA A 77 8.09 -10.18 -22.03
N ALA A 78 8.33 -9.75 -23.27
CA ALA A 78 9.57 -9.08 -23.65
C ALA A 78 9.77 -7.73 -22.92
N LEU A 79 8.69 -6.99 -22.64
CA LEU A 79 8.76 -5.76 -21.86
C LEU A 79 9.04 -6.03 -20.37
N ARG A 80 8.51 -7.12 -19.81
CA ARG A 80 8.78 -7.55 -18.44
C ARG A 80 10.27 -7.91 -18.27
N ASP A 81 10.85 -8.63 -19.22
CA ASP A 81 12.27 -9.00 -19.18
C ASP A 81 13.18 -7.76 -19.28
N LYS A 82 12.86 -6.81 -20.17
CA LYS A 82 13.58 -5.53 -20.25
C LYS A 82 13.49 -4.69 -18.98
N LEU A 83 12.35 -4.70 -18.29
CA LEU A 83 12.18 -3.98 -17.03
C LEU A 83 13.05 -4.60 -15.92
N ALA A 84 13.17 -5.93 -15.89
CA ALA A 84 14.03 -6.63 -14.94
C ALA A 84 15.52 -6.31 -15.16
N GLU A 85 15.95 -6.16 -16.42
CA GLU A 85 17.31 -5.73 -16.74
C GLU A 85 17.61 -4.30 -16.24
N VAL A 86 16.64 -3.38 -16.35
CA VAL A 86 16.76 -1.99 -15.87
C VAL A 86 16.80 -1.92 -14.33
N GLU A 87 16.11 -2.82 -13.62
CA GLU A 87 16.15 -2.86 -12.16
C GLU A 87 17.44 -3.48 -11.60
N THR A 88 18.22 -4.21 -12.41
CA THR A 88 19.49 -4.83 -11.99
C THR A 88 20.73 -3.96 -12.16
N ASP A 89 20.61 -2.79 -12.80
CA ASP A 89 21.71 -1.84 -12.97
C ASP A 89 21.46 -0.58 -12.10
N PRO A 90 22.03 -0.49 -10.89
CA PRO A 90 21.93 0.74 -10.12
C PRO A 90 22.86 1.81 -10.72
N PRO A 91 22.45 3.09 -10.80
CA PRO A 91 23.37 4.19 -11.08
C PRO A 91 24.41 4.39 -9.97
#